data_AF-A0A7S4SE20-F1
#
_entry.id   AF-A0A7S4SE20-F1
#
_cell.length_a   1.000
_cell.length_b   1.000
_cell.length_c   1.000
_cell.angle_alpha   90.00
_cell.angle_beta   90.00
_cell.angle_gamma   90.00
#
_symmetry.space_group_name_H-M   'P 1'
#
loop_
_entity.id
_entity.type
_entity.pdbx_description
1 polymer ?
#
loop_
_entity_poly.entity_id
_entity_poly.type
_entity_poly.pdbx_seq_one_letter_code
_entity_poly.pdbx_strand_id
1 'polypeptide(L)'
;TPPDCASELAANARSPAHSAVAKAAAASAVVLLKNTKNLLPLVDSSKVLAVSGPAAFAAGSQGSEDYYSGMNEGHIPKTDYITPFDAIKAKATGLGFQVTTTNKGADICIVIGGAANHEEHWNL
;
A
#
# COMPACT_ATOMS: atom_id res chain seq x y z
N THR A 1 -14.73 18.87 -22.95
CA THR A 1 -13.64 19.50 -22.17
C THR A 1 -13.26 20.79 -22.86
N PRO A 2 -13.05 21.91 -22.14
CA PRO A 2 -12.49 23.11 -22.77
C PRO A 2 -11.19 22.73 -23.49
N PRO A 3 -10.99 23.14 -24.76
CA PRO A 3 -9.93 22.61 -25.62
C PRO A 3 -8.51 22.91 -25.12
N ASP A 4 -8.35 23.91 -24.24
CA ASP A 4 -7.04 24.42 -23.81
C ASP A 4 -6.67 24.08 -22.35
N CYS A 5 -7.26 23.04 -21.76
CA CYS A 5 -6.97 22.66 -20.35
C CYS A 5 -6.48 21.21 -20.17
N ALA A 6 -6.22 20.49 -21.27
CA ALA A 6 -5.85 19.08 -21.21
C ALA A 6 -4.50 18.85 -20.51
N SER A 7 -3.53 19.77 -20.71
CA SER A 7 -2.21 19.72 -20.07
C SER A 7 -2.27 19.97 -18.57
N GLU A 8 -3.16 20.84 -18.14
CA GLU A 8 -3.37 21.23 -16.75
C GLU A 8 -4.09 20.11 -15.99
N LEU A 9 -5.08 19.48 -16.63
CA LEU A 9 -5.79 18.31 -16.11
C LEU A 9 -4.85 17.10 -15.94
N ALA A 10 -3.86 16.95 -16.83
CA ALA A 10 -2.87 15.87 -16.77
C ALA A 10 -1.63 16.22 -15.93
N ALA A 11 -1.53 17.45 -15.41
CA ALA A 11 -0.33 17.90 -14.72
C ALA A 11 -0.17 17.21 -13.36
N ASN A 12 1.04 16.71 -13.08
CA ASN A 12 1.37 16.16 -11.78
C ASN A 12 1.54 17.30 -10.75
N ALA A 13 0.52 17.51 -9.93
CA ALA A 13 0.55 18.49 -8.83
C ALA A 13 1.22 17.98 -7.54
N ARG A 14 1.83 16.79 -7.56
CA ARG A 14 2.45 16.20 -6.37
C ARG A 14 3.76 16.89 -6.02
N SER A 15 3.93 17.16 -4.73
CA SER A 15 5.19 17.60 -4.15
C SER A 15 5.65 16.61 -3.06
N PRO A 16 6.93 16.66 -2.64
CA PRO A 16 7.39 15.92 -1.46
C PRO A 16 6.58 16.28 -0.20
N ALA A 17 6.16 17.54 -0.05
CA ALA A 17 5.34 17.99 1.07
C ALA A 17 3.93 17.33 1.06
N HIS A 18 3.26 17.26 -0.09
CA HIS A 18 1.98 16.55 -0.23
C HIS A 18 2.14 15.07 0.13
N SER A 19 3.24 14.45 -0.31
CA SER A 19 3.54 13.05 -0.04
C SER A 19 3.77 12.78 1.46
N ALA A 20 4.43 13.72 2.15
CA ALA A 20 4.66 13.63 3.59
C ALA A 20 3.34 13.69 4.39
N VAL A 21 2.44 14.62 4.03
CA VAL A 21 1.11 14.71 4.64
C VAL A 21 0.29 13.47 4.36
N ALA A 22 0.25 12.99 3.10
CA ALA A 22 -0.47 11.78 2.75
C ALA A 22 0.05 10.55 3.51
N LYS A 23 1.38 10.42 3.66
CA LYS A 23 2.00 9.35 4.47
C LYS A 23 1.60 9.43 5.93
N ALA A 24 1.58 10.63 6.51
CA ALA A 24 1.15 10.83 7.89
C ALA A 24 -0.33 10.49 8.08
N ALA A 25 -1.20 10.95 7.19
CA ALA A 25 -2.62 10.64 7.19
C ALA A 25 -2.86 9.12 7.09
N ALA A 26 -2.20 8.45 6.13
CA ALA A 26 -2.28 7.01 5.95
C ALA A 26 -1.83 6.24 7.21
N ALA A 27 -0.75 6.67 7.87
CA ALA A 27 -0.30 6.05 9.12
C ALA A 27 -1.29 6.26 10.28
N SER A 28 -1.88 7.47 10.40
CA SER A 28 -2.85 7.79 11.45
C SER A 28 -4.22 7.13 11.25
N ALA A 29 -4.56 6.77 10.01
CA ALA A 29 -5.82 6.11 9.68
C ALA A 29 -5.83 4.60 10.02
N VAL A 30 -4.67 4.01 10.36
CA VAL A 30 -4.58 2.59 10.70
C VAL A 30 -5.24 2.30 12.06
N VAL A 31 -6.19 1.37 12.06
CA VAL A 31 -6.86 0.90 13.28
C VAL A 31 -6.33 -0.48 13.67
N LEU A 32 -5.76 -0.60 14.87
CA LEU A 32 -5.29 -1.88 15.41
C LEU A 32 -6.45 -2.64 16.07
N LEU A 33 -7.07 -3.55 15.32
CA LEU A 33 -8.23 -4.31 15.79
C LEU A 33 -7.88 -5.39 16.83
N LYS A 34 -6.72 -6.04 16.69
CA LYS A 34 -6.28 -7.13 17.56
C LYS A 34 -4.76 -7.13 17.71
N ASN A 35 -4.29 -7.23 18.96
CA ASN A 35 -2.86 -7.36 19.28
C ASN A 35 -2.63 -8.34 20.44
N THR A 36 -2.79 -9.63 20.17
CA THR A 36 -2.62 -10.67 21.18
C THR A 36 -1.16 -10.77 21.62
N LYS A 37 -0.92 -10.88 22.94
CA LYS A 37 0.41 -10.97 23.56
C LYS A 37 1.35 -9.79 23.22
N ASN A 38 0.80 -8.63 22.89
CA ASN A 38 1.59 -7.46 22.49
C ASN A 38 2.59 -7.77 21.37
N LEU A 39 2.17 -8.56 20.38
CA LEU A 39 3.01 -8.97 19.25
C LEU A 39 3.54 -7.76 18.45
N LEU A 40 2.73 -6.70 18.33
CA LEU A 40 3.10 -5.43 17.74
C LEU A 40 3.40 -4.38 18.82
N PRO A 41 4.38 -3.47 18.60
CA PRO A 41 5.25 -3.38 17.43
C PRO A 41 6.30 -4.49 17.37
N LEU A 42 6.79 -4.80 16.17
CA LEU A 42 7.87 -5.76 15.98
C LEU A 42 9.19 -5.17 16.51
N VAL A 43 9.78 -5.80 17.52
CA VAL A 43 10.99 -5.32 18.21
C VAL A 43 12.18 -6.28 18.16
N ASP A 44 11.96 -7.55 17.80
CA ASP A 44 12.99 -8.58 17.83
C ASP A 44 13.53 -8.84 16.43
N SER A 45 14.70 -8.27 16.15
CA SER A 45 15.37 -8.27 14.86
C SER A 45 16.01 -9.61 14.46
N SER A 46 16.10 -10.59 15.35
CA SER A 46 16.79 -11.86 15.09
C SER A 46 16.00 -12.85 14.22
N LYS A 47 14.79 -12.46 13.80
CA LYS A 47 13.77 -13.34 13.23
C LYS A 47 13.68 -13.26 11.71
N VAL A 48 13.17 -14.35 11.13
CA VAL A 48 12.74 -14.43 9.74
C VAL A 48 11.29 -13.94 9.63
N LEU A 49 11.09 -12.84 8.90
CA LEU A 49 9.80 -12.23 8.63
C LEU A 49 9.32 -12.60 7.22
N ALA A 50 8.21 -13.32 7.12
CA ALA A 50 7.52 -13.51 5.87
C ALA A 50 6.56 -12.34 5.59
N VAL A 51 6.50 -11.90 4.34
CA VAL A 51 5.47 -10.97 3.85
C VAL A 51 4.75 -11.63 2.68
N SER A 52 3.44 -11.79 2.77
CA SER A 52 2.65 -12.52 1.78
C SER A 52 1.27 -11.89 1.57
N GLY A 53 0.54 -12.41 0.57
CA GLY A 53 -0.79 -11.94 0.18
C GLY A 53 -0.76 -11.10 -1.09
N PRO A 54 -1.85 -11.13 -1.90
CA PRO A 54 -1.88 -10.47 -3.21
C PRO A 54 -1.70 -8.95 -3.10
N ALA A 55 -2.31 -8.32 -2.09
CA ALA A 55 -2.20 -6.89 -1.88
C ALA A 55 -0.78 -6.45 -1.48
N ALA A 56 0.05 -7.34 -0.90
CA ALA A 56 1.42 -7.00 -0.53
C ALA A 56 2.28 -6.54 -1.72
N PHE A 57 1.99 -7.07 -2.91
CA PHE A 57 2.73 -6.82 -4.15
C PHE A 57 1.94 -5.97 -5.15
N ALA A 58 0.71 -5.56 -4.80
CA ALA A 58 -0.16 -4.86 -5.71
C ALA A 58 0.34 -3.42 -5.94
N ALA A 59 0.47 -3.10 -7.21
CA ALA A 59 0.61 -1.77 -7.75
C ALA A 59 -0.79 -1.27 -8.08
N GLY A 60 -1.31 -0.24 -7.42
CA GLY A 60 -2.62 0.33 -7.75
C GLY A 60 -2.63 0.88 -9.18
N SER A 61 -2.96 0.04 -10.16
CA SER A 61 -2.91 0.33 -11.59
C SER A 61 -4.29 0.17 -12.21
N GLN A 62 -4.64 1.07 -13.14
CA GLN A 62 -5.90 0.97 -13.88
C GLN A 62 -6.01 -0.39 -14.57
N GLY A 63 -7.16 -1.05 -14.37
CA GLY A 63 -7.48 -2.36 -14.97
C GLY A 63 -7.10 -3.58 -14.13
N SER A 64 -6.43 -3.39 -12.99
CA SER A 64 -6.21 -4.43 -11.96
C SER A 64 -6.94 -4.07 -10.66
N GLU A 65 -7.18 -5.05 -9.77
CA GLU A 65 -7.73 -4.80 -8.43
C GLU A 65 -6.83 -3.80 -7.66
N ASP A 66 -7.27 -2.54 -7.58
CA ASP A 66 -6.59 -1.53 -6.75
C ASP A 66 -7.14 -1.56 -5.32
N TYR A 67 -6.37 -2.18 -4.43
CA TYR A 67 -6.67 -2.26 -2.99
C TYR A 67 -6.48 -0.94 -2.22
N TYR A 68 -5.93 0.10 -2.85
CA TYR A 68 -5.43 1.31 -2.18
C TYR A 68 -6.11 2.60 -2.58
N SER A 69 -6.71 2.68 -3.78
CA SER A 69 -7.34 3.92 -4.24
C SER A 69 -8.70 3.77 -4.91
N GLY A 70 -9.22 2.54 -5.03
CA GLY A 70 -10.42 2.27 -5.83
C GLY A 70 -10.17 2.50 -7.32
N MET A 71 -11.21 2.35 -8.13
CA MET A 71 -11.13 2.46 -9.60
C MET A 71 -12.13 3.48 -10.15
N ASN A 72 -11.95 3.87 -11.42
CA ASN A 72 -12.79 4.79 -12.20
C ASN A 72 -12.53 6.29 -11.94
N GLU A 73 -13.57 7.12 -11.83
CA GLU A 73 -13.48 8.58 -12.02
C GLU A 73 -12.67 9.28 -10.93
N GLY A 74 -12.57 8.67 -9.74
CA GLY A 74 -11.70 9.11 -8.65
C GLY A 74 -10.26 8.55 -8.68
N HIS A 75 -9.94 7.63 -9.58
CA HIS A 75 -8.64 6.96 -9.61
C HIS A 75 -7.58 7.82 -10.31
N ILE A 76 -6.52 8.15 -9.58
CA ILE A 76 -5.36 8.84 -10.11
C ILE A 76 -4.21 7.84 -10.27
N PRO A 77 -3.88 7.41 -11.51
CA PRO A 77 -2.84 6.44 -11.73
C PRO A 77 -1.48 7.00 -11.31
N LYS A 78 -0.74 6.22 -10.55
CA LYS A 78 0.54 6.62 -9.99
C LYS A 78 1.69 5.89 -10.68
N THR A 79 2.73 6.64 -11.08
CA THR A 79 3.91 6.10 -11.75
C THR A 79 5.04 5.68 -10.79
N ASP A 80 4.99 6.12 -9.52
CA ASP A 80 6.05 5.93 -8.51
C ASP A 80 5.51 5.37 -7.18
N TYR A 81 4.81 4.24 -7.20
CA TYR A 81 4.30 3.59 -5.98
C TYR A 81 5.37 2.77 -5.24
N ILE A 82 5.16 2.63 -3.93
CA ILE A 82 5.93 1.73 -3.08
C ILE A 82 4.92 0.68 -2.61
N THR A 83 5.16 -0.58 -2.95
CA THR A 83 4.29 -1.66 -2.49
C THR A 83 4.45 -1.85 -0.97
N PRO A 84 3.45 -2.39 -0.26
CA PRO A 84 3.63 -2.75 1.13
C PRO A 84 4.82 -3.70 1.34
N PHE A 85 5.04 -4.66 0.42
CA PHE A 85 6.19 -5.54 0.47
C PHE A 85 7.51 -4.75 0.47
N ASP A 86 7.68 -3.81 -0.46
CA ASP A 86 8.91 -3.01 -0.55
C ASP A 86 9.13 -2.16 0.70
N ALA A 87 8.06 -1.51 1.19
CA ALA A 87 8.11 -0.68 2.38
C ALA A 87 8.44 -1.49 3.65
N ILE A 88 7.80 -2.64 3.82
CA ILE A 88 8.04 -3.53 4.96
C ILE A 88 9.43 -4.14 4.86
N LYS A 89 9.84 -4.61 3.67
CA LYS A 89 11.18 -5.17 3.45
C LYS A 89 12.24 -4.15 3.84
N ALA A 90 12.17 -2.92 3.32
CA ALA A 90 13.13 -1.87 3.63
C ALA A 90 13.17 -1.54 5.14
N LYS A 91 12.00 -1.45 5.79
CA LYS A 91 11.94 -1.15 7.24
C LYS A 91 12.43 -2.31 8.10
N ALA A 92 12.06 -3.54 7.77
CA ALA A 92 12.41 -4.73 8.52
C ALA A 92 13.89 -5.09 8.38
N THR A 93 14.48 -4.97 7.17
CA THR A 93 15.93 -5.14 6.99
C THR A 93 16.73 -4.08 7.73
N GLY A 94 16.25 -2.83 7.75
CA GLY A 94 16.84 -1.75 8.55
C GLY A 94 16.78 -2.01 10.06
N LEU A 95 15.85 -2.86 10.51
CA LEU A 95 15.76 -3.33 11.89
C LEU A 95 16.54 -4.63 12.12
N GLY A 96 17.07 -5.30 11.09
CA GLY A 96 17.87 -6.53 11.21
C GLY A 96 17.15 -7.84 10.87
N PHE A 97 15.86 -7.80 10.54
CA PHE A 97 15.12 -8.99 10.13
C PHE A 97 15.59 -9.55 8.79
N GLN A 98 15.53 -10.87 8.65
CA GLN A 98 15.59 -11.52 7.33
C GLN A 98 14.19 -11.56 6.73
N VAL A 99 14.00 -10.99 5.53
CA VAL A 99 12.68 -10.90 4.91
C VAL A 99 12.54 -11.89 3.77
N THR A 100 11.45 -12.65 3.76
CA THR A 100 11.12 -13.65 2.73
C THR A 100 9.69 -13.51 2.22
N THR A 101 9.40 -14.05 1.05
CA THR A 101 8.03 -14.16 0.50
C THR A 101 7.37 -15.51 0.80
N THR A 102 8.12 -16.47 1.36
CA THR A 102 7.59 -17.78 1.76
C THR A 102 7.28 -17.83 3.24
N ASN A 103 6.12 -18.38 3.59
CA ASN A 103 5.71 -18.56 4.98
C ASN A 103 6.43 -19.75 5.65
N LYS A 104 7.05 -20.63 4.86
CA LYS A 104 7.72 -21.82 5.38
C LYS A 104 9.02 -21.44 6.08
N GLY A 105 9.09 -21.71 7.38
CA GLY A 105 10.28 -21.44 8.21
C GLY A 105 10.40 -19.99 8.68
N ALA A 106 9.36 -19.17 8.52
CA ALA A 106 9.32 -17.82 9.07
C ALA A 106 8.84 -17.85 10.53
N ASP A 107 9.45 -17.02 11.38
CA ASP A 107 9.04 -16.85 12.78
C ASP A 107 7.76 -16.00 12.89
N ILE A 108 7.61 -15.04 11.97
CA ILE A 108 6.49 -14.10 11.90
C ILE A 108 6.07 -13.97 10.44
N CYS A 109 4.77 -13.93 10.18
CA CYS A 109 4.22 -13.67 8.86
C CYS A 109 3.29 -12.45 8.90
N ILE A 110 3.54 -11.47 8.05
CA ILE A 110 2.60 -10.39 7.74
C ILE A 110 1.85 -10.77 6.47
N VAL A 111 0.55 -11.00 6.59
CA VAL A 111 -0.33 -11.25 5.45
C VAL A 111 -1.09 -9.98 5.15
N ILE A 112 -1.02 -9.52 3.89
CA ILE A 112 -1.70 -8.31 3.42
C ILE A 112 -2.77 -8.74 2.44
N GLY A 113 -4.02 -8.61 2.89
CA GLY A 113 -5.20 -8.75 2.05
C GLY A 113 -5.89 -7.40 1.88
N GLY A 114 -6.82 -7.35 0.93
CA GLY A 114 -7.65 -6.18 0.69
C GLY A 114 -8.90 -6.59 -0.09
N ALA A 115 -9.89 -5.70 -0.10
CA ALA A 115 -10.98 -5.74 -1.05
C ALA A 115 -10.75 -4.58 -2.04
N ALA A 116 -11.03 -4.83 -3.31
CA ALA A 116 -11.03 -3.79 -4.33
C ALA A 116 -12.48 -3.43 -4.67
N ASN A 117 -12.69 -2.15 -4.97
CA ASN A 117 -13.99 -1.62 -5.33
C ASN A 117 -13.84 -0.71 -6.57
N HIS A 118 -14.89 -0.65 -7.38
CA HIS A 118 -14.99 0.20 -8.55
C HIS A 118 -16.37 0.87 -8.57
N GLU A 119 -16.46 2.03 -9.22
CA GLU A 119 -17.76 2.68 -9.45
C GLU A 119 -18.63 1.78 -10.34
N GLU A 120 -19.87 1.56 -9.93
CA GLU A 120 -20.86 0.85 -10.75
C GLU A 120 -21.51 1.83 -11.73
N HIS A 121 -21.35 1.59 -13.03
CA HIS A 121 -22.05 2.36 -14.05
C HIS A 121 -23.47 1.83 -14.19
N TRP A 122 -24.43 2.55 -13.59
CA TRP A 122 -25.85 2.31 -13.82
C TRP A 122 -26.21 2.82 -15.22
N ASN A 123 -26.57 1.91 -16.13
CA ASN A 123 -27.13 2.27 -17.43
C ASN A 123 -28.55 2.83 -17.21
N LEU A 124 -28.65 4.13 -16.97
CA LEU A 124 -29.91 4.89 -16.97
C LEU A 124 -30.34 5.23 -18.40
#